data_AF-A0A3M1RIR5-F1
#
_entry.id   AF-A0A3M1RIR5-F1
#
_cell.length_a   1.000
_cell.length_b   1.000
_cell.length_c   1.000
_cell.angle_alpha   90.00
_cell.angle_beta   90.00
_cell.angle_gamma   90.00
#
_symmetry.space_group_name_H-M   'P 1'
#
loop_
_entity.id
_entity.type
_entity.pdbx_description
1 polymer ?
#
loop_
_entity_poly.entity_id
_entity_poly.type
_entity_poly.pdbx_seq_one_letter_code
_entity_poly.pdbx_strand_id
1 'polypeptide(L)'
;MKDKARQRAKPAGSEPASKMAFLGLLLLIFGAGVYLFNYERQTVETGSLEPGQRLIEYHAPLWDPFPHHLRIRAEPSRAVSFAVAVGAGAASETESLFLSGGEKVLDIYPGERVIVTVADVNTAGGVVKTTLWCDSWNYAAALLAGTGAVLLVTDRRIRRRQKET
;
A
#
# COMPACT_ATOMS: atom_id res chain seq x y z
N MET A 1 27.01 42.31 53.07
CA MET A 1 25.95 41.39 52.61
C MET A 1 26.03 41.34 51.10
N LYS A 2 26.50 40.23 50.52
CA LYS A 2 26.67 40.07 49.07
C LYS A 2 25.51 39.26 48.50
N ASP A 3 24.82 39.85 47.54
CA ASP A 3 23.67 39.28 46.84
C ASP A 3 24.03 37.95 46.17
N LYS A 4 23.35 36.89 46.59
CA LYS A 4 23.33 35.60 45.89
C LYS A 4 22.51 35.77 44.62
N ALA A 5 23.18 36.05 43.51
CA ALA A 5 22.61 35.95 42.18
C ALA A 5 22.10 34.52 41.97
N ARG A 6 20.78 34.36 42.04
CA ARG A 6 20.06 33.17 41.55
C ARG A 6 20.34 33.05 40.04
N GLN A 7 21.31 32.23 39.67
CA GLN A 7 21.35 31.65 38.33
C GLN A 7 20.12 30.76 38.19
N ARG A 8 19.06 31.30 37.58
CA ARG A 8 17.95 30.50 37.09
C ARG A 8 18.51 29.58 36.00
N ALA A 9 18.61 28.29 36.29
CA ALA A 9 18.77 27.27 35.27
C ALA A 9 17.65 27.47 34.24
N LYS A 10 18.02 27.80 33.01
CA LYS A 10 17.09 27.73 31.87
C LYS A 10 16.55 26.30 31.85
N PRO A 11 15.23 26.08 31.77
CA PRO A 11 14.72 24.74 31.50
C PRO A 11 15.37 24.29 30.19
N ALA A 12 15.81 23.03 30.14
CA ALA A 12 16.30 22.37 28.94
C ALA A 12 15.17 22.33 27.91
N GLY A 13 14.95 23.46 27.24
CA GLY A 13 14.07 23.56 26.10
C GLY A 13 14.67 22.66 25.04
N SER A 14 13.88 21.67 24.62
CA SER A 14 14.15 20.86 23.44
C SER A 14 14.69 21.76 22.34
N GLU A 15 15.94 21.57 21.92
CA GLU A 15 16.44 22.22 20.71
C GLU A 15 15.42 21.97 19.59
N PRO A 16 15.01 23.00 18.83
CA PRO A 16 14.11 22.79 17.71
C PRO A 16 14.70 21.70 16.79
N ALA A 17 13.85 20.78 16.35
CA ALA A 17 14.22 19.78 15.36
C ALA A 17 14.88 20.51 14.18
N SER A 18 16.01 19.98 13.72
CA SER A 18 16.72 20.66 12.63
C SER A 18 15.83 20.55 11.40
N LYS A 19 16.01 21.46 10.45
CA LYS A 19 15.27 21.39 9.18
C LYS A 19 15.43 20.01 8.51
N MET A 20 16.59 19.37 8.66
CA MET A 20 16.85 18.01 8.18
C MET A 20 16.06 16.94 8.95
N ALA A 21 16.01 17.01 10.28
CA ALA A 21 15.23 16.07 11.08
C ALA A 21 13.72 16.22 10.83
N PHE A 22 13.23 17.46 10.68
CA PHE A 22 11.84 17.72 10.37
C PHE A 22 11.46 17.21 8.97
N LEU A 23 12.25 17.53 7.94
CA LEU A 23 12.04 17.00 6.59
C LEU A 23 12.14 15.47 6.57
N GLY A 24 13.10 14.90 7.29
CA GLY A 24 13.26 13.45 7.39
C GLY A 24 12.04 12.77 8.00
N LEU A 25 11.47 13.34 9.06
CA LEU A 25 10.23 12.84 9.66
C LEU A 25 9.04 12.96 8.71
N LEU A 26 8.90 14.09 8.00
CA LEU A 26 7.82 14.27 7.02
C LEU A 26 7.89 13.23 5.90
N LEU A 27 9.07 13.01 5.32
CA LEU A 27 9.26 12.02 4.26
C LEU A 27 8.99 10.59 4.75
N LEU A 28 9.36 10.28 5.99
CA LEU A 28 9.11 8.97 6.60
C LEU A 28 7.60 8.73 6.81
N ILE A 29 6.90 9.70 7.39
CA ILE A 29 5.45 9.63 7.59
C ILE A 29 4.72 9.56 6.25
N PHE A 30 5.13 10.39 5.29
CA PHE A 30 4.51 10.43 3.97
C PHE A 30 4.75 9.12 3.20
N GLY A 31 5.97 8.59 3.21
CA GLY A 31 6.28 7.29 2.61
C GLY A 31 5.47 6.15 3.23
N ALA A 32 5.39 6.08 4.56
CA ALA A 32 4.55 5.10 5.25
C ALA A 32 3.06 5.25 4.92
N GLY A 33 2.57 6.49 4.83
CA GLY A 33 1.20 6.79 4.42
C GLY A 33 0.91 6.31 3.00
N VAL A 34 1.78 6.63 2.04
CA VAL A 34 1.65 6.18 0.64
C VAL A 34 1.59 4.66 0.56
N TYR A 35 2.46 3.95 1.30
CA TYR A 35 2.45 2.49 1.35
C TYR A 35 1.11 1.94 1.84
N LEU A 36 0.58 2.45 2.97
CA LEU A 36 -0.68 1.98 3.54
C LEU A 36 -1.88 2.28 2.64
N PHE A 37 -1.96 3.50 2.10
CA PHE A 37 -3.07 3.91 1.23
C PHE A 37 -3.07 3.22 -0.13
N ASN A 38 -1.94 2.68 -0.60
CA ASN A 38 -1.87 1.87 -1.83
C ASN A 38 -2.79 0.63 -1.72
N TYR A 39 -2.81 -0.04 -0.56
CA TYR A 39 -3.61 -1.25 -0.34
C TYR A 39 -5.09 -0.97 -0.04
N GLU A 40 -5.42 0.14 0.61
CA GLU A 40 -6.80 0.45 1.00
C GLU A 40 -7.67 0.97 -0.15
N ARG A 41 -7.08 1.71 -1.11
CA ARG A 41 -7.83 2.48 -2.11
C ARG A 41 -8.71 1.68 -3.06
N GLN A 42 -8.50 0.37 -3.17
CA GLN A 42 -9.16 -0.44 -4.20
C GLN A 42 -9.73 -1.73 -3.65
N THR A 43 -10.09 -1.71 -2.36
CA THR A 43 -10.80 -2.82 -1.75
C THR A 43 -12.28 -2.75 -2.12
N VAL A 44 -12.78 -3.76 -2.84
CA VAL A 44 -14.23 -3.95 -3.06
C VAL A 44 -14.67 -5.19 -2.29
N GLU A 45 -15.68 -5.01 -1.45
CA GLU A 45 -16.33 -6.07 -0.69
C GLU A 45 -17.78 -6.20 -1.15
N THR A 46 -18.20 -7.39 -1.56
CA THR A 46 -19.58 -7.67 -1.94
C THR A 46 -20.09 -8.86 -1.15
N GLY A 47 -21.28 -8.75 -0.54
CA GLY A 47 -21.89 -9.80 0.27
C GLY A 47 -22.89 -10.70 -0.47
N SER A 48 -23.33 -10.27 -1.66
CA SER A 48 -24.12 -11.08 -2.59
C SER A 48 -23.33 -11.30 -3.86
N LEU A 49 -23.27 -12.56 -4.29
CA LEU A 49 -22.63 -12.97 -5.54
C LEU A 49 -23.69 -13.62 -6.41
N GLU A 50 -23.82 -13.13 -7.64
CA GLU A 50 -24.66 -13.75 -8.66
C GLU A 50 -23.78 -14.32 -9.78
N PRO A 51 -24.09 -15.51 -10.33
CA PRO A 51 -23.43 -16.00 -11.52
C PRO A 51 -23.50 -14.97 -12.66
N GLY A 52 -22.37 -14.72 -13.32
CA GLY A 52 -22.22 -13.68 -14.35
C GLY A 52 -21.93 -12.28 -13.82
N GLN A 53 -21.95 -12.05 -12.50
CA GLN A 53 -21.60 -10.75 -11.92
C GLN A 53 -20.12 -10.45 -12.16
N ARG A 54 -19.85 -9.27 -12.72
CA ARG A 54 -18.49 -8.73 -12.84
C ARG A 54 -18.08 -8.11 -11.51
N LEU A 55 -17.01 -8.61 -10.91
CA LEU A 55 -16.51 -8.12 -9.62
C LEU A 55 -15.57 -6.94 -9.80
N ILE A 56 -14.67 -7.05 -10.78
CA ILE A 56 -13.73 -6.00 -11.10
C ILE A 56 -13.38 -6.05 -12.58
N GLU A 57 -13.19 -4.87 -13.12
CA GLU A 57 -12.57 -4.62 -14.41
C GLU A 57 -11.46 -3.62 -14.20
N TYR A 58 -10.24 -4.02 -14.51
CA TYR A 58 -9.08 -3.17 -14.34
C TYR A 58 -8.21 -3.17 -15.58
N HIS A 59 -7.71 -1.99 -15.93
CA HIS A 59 -6.79 -1.79 -17.04
C HIS A 59 -5.51 -1.16 -16.50
N ALA A 60 -4.40 -1.89 -16.56
CA ALA A 60 -3.12 -1.39 -16.13
C ALA A 60 -2.66 -0.28 -17.09
N PRO A 61 -2.35 0.92 -16.57
CA PRO A 61 -1.90 2.02 -17.41
C PRO A 61 -0.56 1.71 -18.06
N LEU A 62 -0.42 2.04 -19.36
CA LEU A 62 0.85 1.90 -20.09
C LEU A 62 1.99 2.80 -19.55
N TRP A 63 1.64 3.86 -18.81
CA TRP A 63 2.63 4.78 -18.25
C TRP A 63 3.28 4.26 -16.96
N ASP A 64 2.65 3.32 -16.26
CA ASP A 64 3.25 2.69 -15.09
C ASP A 64 4.08 1.50 -15.59
N PRO A 65 5.41 1.51 -15.45
CA PRO A 65 6.24 0.42 -15.95
C PRO A 65 6.20 -0.82 -15.05
N PHE A 66 5.58 -0.73 -13.87
CA PHE A 66 5.56 -1.81 -12.89
C PHE A 66 4.27 -2.64 -12.97
N PRO A 67 4.32 -3.92 -12.57
CA PRO A 67 3.12 -4.72 -12.44
C PRO A 67 2.13 -4.13 -11.43
N HIS A 68 0.86 -4.30 -11.77
CA HIS A 68 -0.25 -4.15 -10.86
C HIS A 68 -0.67 -5.52 -10.37
N HIS A 69 -1.29 -5.57 -9.20
CA HIS A 69 -1.64 -6.83 -8.56
C HIS A 69 -3.07 -6.78 -8.08
N LEU A 70 -3.86 -7.77 -8.50
CA LEU A 70 -5.21 -7.98 -8.02
C LEU A 70 -5.25 -9.21 -7.15
N ARG A 71 -5.62 -9.04 -5.89
CA ARG A 71 -5.91 -10.14 -4.98
C ARG A 71 -7.40 -10.33 -4.88
N ILE A 72 -7.83 -11.58 -5.01
CA ILE A 72 -9.20 -12.03 -4.82
C ILE A 72 -9.18 -12.96 -3.62
N ARG A 73 -9.94 -12.62 -2.58
CA ARG A 73 -10.08 -13.42 -1.37
C ARG A 73 -11.54 -13.80 -1.18
N ALA A 74 -11.79 -15.09 -1.07
CA ALA A 74 -13.10 -15.63 -0.68
C ALA A 74 -13.06 -16.03 0.79
N GLU A 75 -14.16 -15.80 1.51
CA GLU A 75 -14.26 -16.24 2.89
C GLU A 75 -14.28 -17.78 3.03
N PRO A 76 -13.73 -18.35 4.12
CA PRO A 76 -13.52 -19.79 4.28
C PRO A 76 -14.77 -20.67 4.20
N SER A 77 -15.94 -20.09 4.42
CA SER A 77 -17.17 -20.87 4.55
C SER A 77 -17.80 -21.25 3.21
N ARG A 78 -17.29 -20.77 2.06
CA ARG A 78 -17.98 -20.92 0.77
C ARG A 78 -17.03 -21.10 -0.40
N ALA A 79 -17.38 -22.06 -1.25
CA ALA A 79 -16.75 -22.32 -2.54
C ALA A 79 -17.34 -21.39 -3.61
N VAL A 80 -16.48 -20.59 -4.25
CA VAL A 80 -16.84 -19.70 -5.37
C VAL A 80 -15.93 -19.97 -6.55
N SER A 81 -16.54 -20.10 -7.72
CA SER A 81 -15.84 -20.22 -8.99
C SER A 81 -15.84 -18.87 -9.70
N PHE A 82 -14.68 -18.45 -10.20
CA PHE A 82 -14.50 -17.24 -10.97
C PHE A 82 -13.96 -17.57 -12.36
N ALA A 83 -14.44 -16.84 -13.36
CA ALA A 83 -13.78 -16.74 -14.65
C ALA A 83 -12.92 -15.47 -14.64
N VAL A 84 -11.62 -15.64 -14.84
CA VAL A 84 -10.63 -14.57 -14.88
C VAL A 84 -10.14 -14.44 -16.30
N ALA A 85 -10.42 -13.31 -16.94
CA ALA A 85 -9.95 -12.99 -18.27
C ALA A 85 -8.79 -11.99 -18.15
N VAL A 86 -7.57 -12.34 -18.58
CA VAL A 86 -6.40 -11.46 -18.62
C VAL A 86 -5.92 -11.30 -20.07
N GLY A 87 -5.57 -10.08 -20.48
CA GLY A 87 -4.93 -9.84 -21.77
C GLY A 87 -5.20 -8.45 -22.36
N ALA A 88 -4.71 -8.22 -23.57
CA ALA A 88 -4.87 -6.95 -24.28
C ALA A 88 -6.04 -7.02 -25.29
N GLY A 89 -7.14 -6.33 -24.97
CA GLY A 89 -8.27 -6.18 -25.91
C GLY A 89 -9.05 -7.48 -26.14
N ALA A 90 -9.06 -7.99 -27.37
CA ALA A 90 -9.86 -9.15 -27.81
C ALA A 90 -9.16 -10.51 -27.64
N ALA A 91 -7.84 -10.51 -27.38
CA ALA A 91 -7.08 -11.70 -27.04
C ALA A 91 -6.93 -11.75 -25.51
N SER A 92 -7.91 -12.36 -24.85
CA SER A 92 -7.87 -12.55 -23.40
C SER A 92 -7.93 -14.04 -23.09
N GLU A 93 -6.94 -14.52 -22.35
CA GLU A 93 -6.95 -15.87 -21.82
C GLU A 93 -7.91 -15.92 -20.63
N THR A 94 -8.82 -16.89 -20.64
CA THR A 94 -9.78 -17.09 -19.55
C THR A 94 -9.37 -18.29 -18.71
N GLU A 95 -9.03 -18.05 -17.46
CA GLU A 95 -8.76 -19.09 -16.45
C GLU A 95 -10.00 -19.27 -15.56
N SER A 96 -10.29 -20.51 -15.18
CA SER A 96 -11.28 -20.81 -14.15
C SER A 96 -10.57 -20.95 -12.80
N LEU A 97 -10.94 -20.11 -11.84
CA LEU A 97 -10.41 -20.11 -10.49
C LEU A 97 -11.47 -20.62 -9.50
N PHE A 98 -11.10 -21.55 -8.63
CA PHE A 98 -11.97 -22.03 -7.55
C PHE A 98 -11.37 -21.64 -6.19
N LEU A 99 -12.12 -20.92 -5.37
CA LEU A 99 -11.74 -20.56 -4.00
C LEU A 99 -12.78 -21.10 -3.00
N SER A 100 -12.36 -21.97 -2.09
CA SER A 100 -13.14 -22.47 -0.95
C SER A 100 -12.48 -21.98 0.34
N GLY A 101 -12.49 -20.66 0.52
CA GLY A 101 -11.53 -19.98 1.38
C GLY A 101 -10.17 -19.77 0.71
N GLY A 102 -9.45 -18.75 1.18
CA GLY A 102 -8.11 -18.41 0.71
C GLY A 102 -8.10 -17.25 -0.26
N GLU A 103 -6.94 -17.03 -0.89
CA GLU A 103 -6.72 -15.92 -1.80
C GLU A 103 -5.94 -16.35 -3.05
N LYS A 104 -6.20 -15.66 -4.16
CA LYS A 104 -5.40 -15.71 -5.39
C LYS A 104 -4.90 -14.30 -5.68
N VAL A 105 -3.64 -14.18 -6.06
CA VAL A 105 -3.07 -12.93 -6.60
C VAL A 105 -2.86 -13.11 -8.09
N LEU A 106 -3.22 -12.08 -8.85
CA LEU A 106 -3.04 -11.97 -10.29
C LEU A 106 -2.13 -10.78 -10.55
N ASP A 107 -1.08 -11.00 -11.32
CA ASP A 107 -0.20 -9.94 -11.81
C ASP A 107 -0.78 -9.41 -13.13
N ILE A 108 -0.78 -8.09 -13.28
CA ILE A 108 -1.37 -7.38 -14.40
C ILE A 108 -0.30 -6.43 -14.93
N TYR A 109 0.26 -6.77 -16.08
CA TYR A 109 1.34 -6.01 -16.69
C TYR A 109 0.82 -4.76 -17.40
N PRO A 110 1.70 -3.76 -17.62
CA PRO A 110 1.30 -2.51 -18.26
C PRO A 110 0.62 -2.73 -19.62
N GLY A 111 -0.58 -2.17 -19.79
CA GLY A 111 -1.39 -2.35 -20.99
C GLY A 111 -2.29 -3.59 -21.00
N GLU A 112 -2.20 -4.46 -19.99
CA GLU A 112 -3.14 -5.56 -19.83
C GLU A 112 -4.44 -5.10 -19.18
N ARG A 113 -5.52 -5.81 -19.54
CA ARG A 113 -6.82 -5.71 -18.91
C ARG A 113 -7.12 -7.02 -18.19
N VAL A 114 -7.63 -6.92 -16.97
CA VAL A 114 -8.19 -8.04 -16.23
C VAL A 114 -9.69 -7.82 -16.00
N ILE A 115 -10.46 -8.89 -16.17
CA ILE A 115 -11.88 -8.94 -15.86
C ILE A 115 -12.11 -10.18 -15.00
N VAL A 116 -12.66 -9.98 -13.82
CA VAL A 116 -13.06 -11.09 -12.93
C VAL A 116 -14.57 -11.15 -12.89
N THR A 117 -15.10 -12.31 -13.29
CA THR A 117 -16.53 -12.59 -13.30
C THR A 117 -16.82 -13.80 -12.44
N VAL A 118 -17.90 -13.76 -11.68
CA VAL A 118 -18.40 -14.93 -10.95
C VAL A 118 -18.92 -15.94 -11.96
N ALA A 119 -18.32 -17.14 -11.99
CA ALA A 119 -18.75 -18.21 -12.89
C ALA A 119 -19.89 -19.03 -12.27
N ASP A 120 -19.73 -19.41 -11.00
CA ASP A 120 -20.71 -20.18 -10.25
C ASP A 120 -20.58 -19.91 -8.74
N VAL A 121 -21.71 -19.95 -8.04
CA VAL A 121 -21.79 -19.74 -6.59
C VAL A 121 -22.57 -20.90 -5.98
N ASN A 122 -21.87 -21.84 -5.35
CA ASN A 122 -22.51 -23.05 -4.80
C ASN A 122 -23.39 -22.78 -3.57
N THR A 123 -23.42 -21.56 -3.03
CA THR A 123 -24.33 -21.16 -1.94
C THR A 123 -24.71 -19.69 -2.06
N ALA A 124 -26.00 -19.36 -2.02
CA ALA A 124 -26.47 -17.97 -2.09
C ALA A 124 -25.88 -17.12 -0.95
N GLY A 125 -25.14 -16.07 -1.33
CA GLY A 125 -24.41 -15.17 -0.43
C GLY A 125 -22.94 -15.56 -0.27
N GLY A 126 -22.06 -14.60 -0.16
CA GLY A 126 -20.64 -14.86 0.01
C GLY A 126 -19.89 -13.55 -0.04
N VAL A 127 -19.03 -13.33 0.94
CA VAL A 127 -18.18 -12.13 0.95
C VAL A 127 -16.95 -12.42 0.12
N VAL A 128 -16.81 -11.69 -0.98
CA VAL A 128 -15.56 -11.64 -1.75
C VAL A 128 -14.95 -10.27 -1.56
N LYS A 129 -13.68 -10.30 -1.14
CA LYS A 129 -12.86 -9.11 -1.02
C LYS A 129 -11.86 -9.12 -2.17
N THR A 130 -11.92 -8.09 -3.00
CA THR A 130 -10.86 -7.82 -3.98
C THR A 130 -9.97 -6.70 -3.45
N THR A 131 -8.67 -6.76 -3.70
CA THR A 131 -7.72 -5.70 -3.35
C THR A 131 -6.78 -5.52 -4.52
N LEU A 132 -6.69 -4.29 -5.03
CA LEU A 132 -5.78 -3.93 -6.11
C LEU A 132 -4.70 -2.99 -5.56
N TRP A 133 -3.45 -3.22 -5.95
CA TRP A 133 -2.31 -2.35 -5.65
C TRP A 133 -1.32 -2.37 -6.81
N CYS A 134 -0.36 -1.45 -6.84
CA CYS A 134 0.75 -1.54 -7.78
C CYS A 134 2.10 -1.25 -7.12
N ASP A 135 3.13 -1.81 -7.74
CA ASP A 135 4.48 -1.77 -7.20
C ASP A 135 5.13 -0.40 -7.30
N SER A 136 4.74 0.44 -8.26
CA SER A 136 5.26 1.81 -8.40
C SER A 136 5.04 2.65 -7.15
N TRP A 137 3.86 2.56 -6.51
CA TRP A 137 3.58 3.22 -5.23
C TRP A 137 4.39 2.62 -4.08
N ASN A 138 4.63 1.31 -4.10
CA ASN A 138 5.48 0.67 -3.10
C ASN A 138 6.94 1.15 -3.21
N TYR A 139 7.46 1.27 -4.44
CA TYR A 139 8.79 1.84 -4.68
C TYR A 139 8.85 3.32 -4.29
N ALA A 140 7.86 4.13 -4.66
CA ALA A 140 7.79 5.53 -4.27
C ALA A 140 7.76 5.70 -2.74
N ALA A 141 6.93 4.90 -2.05
CA ALA A 141 6.85 4.86 -0.60
C ALA A 141 8.18 4.49 0.05
N ALA A 142 8.83 3.43 -0.44
CA ALA A 142 10.12 2.96 0.06
C ALA A 142 11.21 4.03 -0.13
N LEU A 143 11.23 4.72 -1.28
CA LEU A 143 12.20 5.76 -1.58
C LEU A 143 12.02 6.98 -0.67
N LEU A 144 10.77 7.41 -0.44
CA LEU A 144 10.43 8.47 0.51
C LEU A 144 10.83 8.10 1.94
N ALA A 145 10.43 6.91 2.41
CA ALA A 145 10.73 6.45 3.75
C ALA A 145 12.23 6.26 3.99
N GLY A 146 12.94 5.66 3.04
CA GLY A 146 14.39 5.49 3.06
C GLY A 146 15.13 6.83 3.10
N THR A 147 14.73 7.78 2.25
CA THR A 147 15.29 9.14 2.25
C THR A 147 15.04 9.83 3.60
N GLY A 148 13.84 9.70 4.15
CA GLY A 148 13.49 10.24 5.46
C GLY A 148 14.36 9.67 6.58
N ALA A 149 14.55 8.35 6.59
CA ALA A 149 15.41 7.67 7.56
C ALA A 149 16.87 8.11 7.45
N VAL A 150 17.41 8.24 6.23
CA VAL A 150 18.79 8.71 6.00
C VAL A 150 18.98 10.13 6.55
N LEU A 151 18.03 11.04 6.32
CA LEU A 151 18.08 12.41 6.85
C LEU A 151 18.08 12.42 8.38
N LEU A 152 17.24 11.62 9.02
CA LEU A 152 17.17 11.51 10.48
C LEU A 152 18.48 10.97 11.09
N VAL A 153 19.05 9.93 10.49
CA VAL A 153 20.33 9.34 10.94
C VAL A 153 21.47 10.34 10.75
N THR A 154 21.49 11.03 9.62
CA THR A 154 22.54 12.02 9.29
C THR A 154 22.48 13.20 10.25
N ASP A 155 21.30 13.76 10.52
CA ASP A 155 21.12 14.83 11.49
C ASP A 155 21.60 14.40 12.89
N ARG A 156 21.21 13.19 13.32
CA ARG A 156 21.64 12.64 14.61
C ARG A 156 23.15 12.52 14.72
N ARG A 157 23.83 12.10 13.65
CA ARG A 157 25.30 12.01 13.59
C ARG A 157 25.95 13.39 13.68
N ILE A 158 25.43 14.38 12.94
CA ILE A 158 25.94 15.76 12.96
C ILE A 158 25.81 16.36 14.36
N ARG A 159 24.62 16.26 14.98
CA ARG A 159 24.39 16.77 16.34
C ARG A 159 25.26 16.10 17.39
N ARG A 160 25.55 14.79 17.25
CA ARG A 160 26.50 14.10 18.14
C ARG A 160 27.89 14.69 18.04
N ARG A 161 28.41 14.87 16.81
CA ARG A 161 29.73 15.48 16.59
C ARG A 161 29.82 16.90 17.15
N GLN A 162 28.77 17.71 16.99
CA GLN A 162 28.71 19.07 17.54
C GLN A 162 28.68 19.13 19.07
N LYS A 163 28.27 18.05 19.75
CA LYS A 163 28.32 17.96 21.22
C LYS A 163 29.66 17.48 21.75
N GLU A 164 30.48 16.87 20.89
CA GLU A 164 31.82 16.35 21.21
C GLU A 164 32.92 17.40 20.97
N THR A 165 32.61 18.48 20.25
CA THR A 165 33.48 19.66 20.00
C THR A 165 33.10 20.83 20.88
#